data_AF-A0A7V9ULG3-F1
#
_entry.id   AF-A0A7V9ULG3-F1
#
_cell.length_a   1.000
_cell.length_b   1.000
_cell.length_c   1.000
_cell.angle_alpha   90.00
_cell.angle_beta   90.00
_cell.angle_gamma   90.00
#
_symmetry.space_group_name_H-M   'P 1'
#
loop_
_entity.id
_entity.type
_entity.pdbx_description
1 polymer ?
#
loop_
_entity_poly.entity_id
_entity_poly.type
_entity_poly.pdbx_seq_one_letter_code
_entity_poly.pdbx_strand_id
1 'polypeptide(L)'
;MPINPKTNQQKIERMLNAWETLAPGKSFGGMTLAQFKAAAQPALDARQQLDDLEDQRTQALATRDSADEAFLDKAQLVVNGVLADPTEGDNSALYEAMGYTRKSDRKSGLTRKSNKPPTP
;
A
#
# COMPACT_ATOMS: atom_id res chain seq x y z
N MET A 1 30.88 -8.15 -23.73
CA MET A 1 29.94 -7.33 -24.51
C MET A 1 29.46 -6.18 -23.64
N PRO A 2 29.32 -4.94 -24.15
CA PRO A 2 28.80 -3.84 -23.34
C PRO A 2 27.31 -4.11 -23.02
N ILE A 3 26.97 -4.18 -21.73
CA ILE A 3 25.60 -4.44 -21.26
C ILE A 3 24.71 -3.29 -21.73
N ASN A 4 23.66 -3.59 -22.47
CA ASN A 4 22.68 -2.58 -22.88
C ASN A 4 21.85 -2.17 -21.65
N PRO A 5 21.71 -0.87 -21.33
CA PRO A 5 20.96 -0.45 -20.15
C PRO A 5 19.48 -0.84 -20.29
N LYS A 6 18.97 -1.54 -19.27
CA LYS A 6 17.62 -2.10 -19.27
C LYS A 6 16.57 -1.11 -18.75
N THR A 7 16.99 -0.11 -17.99
CA THR A 7 16.11 0.94 -17.43
C THR A 7 16.48 2.33 -17.94
N ASN A 8 15.52 3.26 -17.89
CA ASN A 8 15.77 4.67 -18.25
C ASN A 8 16.77 5.34 -17.29
N GLN A 9 16.80 4.94 -16.02
CA GLN A 9 17.81 5.40 -15.06
C GLN A 9 19.22 4.99 -15.49
N GLN A 10 19.42 3.70 -15.78
CA GLN A 10 20.72 3.19 -16.26
C GLN A 10 21.17 3.85 -17.57
N LYS A 11 20.21 4.20 -18.45
CA LYS A 11 20.50 4.97 -19.67
C LYS A 11 21.03 6.36 -19.33
N ILE A 12 20.34 7.09 -18.47
CA ILE A 12 20.72 8.44 -18.02
C ILE A 12 22.11 8.40 -17.38
N GLU A 13 22.32 7.53 -16.39
CA GLU A 13 23.60 7.40 -15.68
C GLU A 13 24.75 7.05 -16.64
N ARG A 14 24.52 6.12 -17.58
CA ARG A 14 25.53 5.76 -18.57
C ARG A 14 25.88 6.93 -19.49
N MET A 15 24.90 7.70 -19.94
CA MET A 15 25.14 8.88 -20.79
C MET A 15 25.91 9.98 -20.04
N LEU A 16 25.51 10.25 -18.79
CA LEU A 16 26.20 11.23 -17.92
C LEU A 16 27.66 10.81 -17.68
N ASN A 17 27.89 9.57 -17.25
CA ASN A 17 29.22 9.05 -16.98
C ASN A 17 30.11 9.03 -18.23
N ALA A 18 29.57 8.64 -19.38
CA ALA A 18 30.32 8.62 -20.63
C ALA A 18 30.76 10.03 -21.06
N TRP A 19 29.86 11.01 -20.99
CA TRP A 19 30.21 12.40 -21.34
C TRP A 19 31.21 12.98 -20.35
N GLU A 20 30.97 12.80 -19.05
CA GLU A 20 31.88 13.26 -17.99
C GLU A 20 33.30 12.70 -18.12
N THR A 21 33.42 11.42 -18.48
CA THR A 21 34.73 10.76 -18.59
C THR A 21 35.45 11.11 -19.88
N LEU A 22 34.74 11.13 -21.01
CA LEU A 22 35.37 11.19 -22.34
C LEU A 22 35.46 12.60 -22.91
N ALA A 23 34.56 13.51 -22.52
CA ALA A 23 34.45 14.82 -23.15
C ALA A 23 33.89 15.93 -22.21
N PRO A 24 34.42 16.10 -20.98
CA PRO A 24 33.81 17.01 -20.00
C PRO A 24 33.76 18.48 -20.43
N GLY A 25 34.73 18.92 -21.25
CA GLY A 25 34.80 20.28 -21.77
C GLY A 25 34.13 20.51 -23.13
N LYS A 26 33.47 19.50 -23.71
CA LYS A 26 32.78 19.62 -25.00
C LYS A 26 31.30 19.90 -24.80
N SER A 27 30.75 20.71 -25.70
CA SER A 27 29.31 20.91 -25.83
C SER A 27 28.77 20.02 -26.95
N PHE A 28 27.62 19.40 -26.72
CA PHE A 28 26.90 18.62 -27.73
C PHE A 28 25.46 19.15 -27.82
N GLY A 29 24.93 19.26 -29.04
CA GLY A 29 23.55 19.74 -29.25
C GLY A 29 23.28 21.14 -28.68
N GLY A 30 24.30 22.00 -28.58
CA GLY A 30 24.18 23.33 -27.96
C GLY A 30 24.16 23.32 -26.43
N MET A 31 24.44 22.17 -25.80
CA MET A 31 24.36 22.00 -24.35
C MET A 31 25.72 21.59 -23.76
N THR A 32 26.04 22.11 -22.58
CA THR A 32 27.20 21.71 -21.77
C THR A 32 26.90 20.48 -20.92
N LEU A 33 27.94 19.80 -20.41
CA LEU A 33 27.76 18.70 -19.46
C LEU A 33 26.95 19.12 -18.21
N ALA A 34 27.17 20.34 -17.71
CA ALA A 34 26.44 20.85 -16.55
C ALA A 34 24.94 21.01 -16.83
N GLN A 35 24.57 21.55 -17.99
CA GLN A 35 23.18 21.66 -18.41
C GLN A 35 22.56 20.28 -18.66
N PHE A 36 23.33 19.32 -19.18
CA PHE A 36 22.84 17.95 -19.37
C PHE A 36 22.55 17.24 -18.04
N LYS A 37 23.44 17.39 -17.06
CA LYS A 37 23.23 16.92 -15.67
C LYS A 37 21.96 17.55 -15.07
N ALA A 38 21.79 18.87 -15.24
CA ALA A 38 20.58 19.56 -14.79
C ALA A 38 19.30 19.05 -15.47
N ALA A 39 19.36 18.70 -16.76
CA ALA A 39 18.21 18.12 -17.48
C ALA A 39 17.86 16.69 -17.01
N ALA A 40 18.85 15.92 -16.55
CA ALA A 40 18.64 14.60 -15.98
C ALA A 40 18.07 14.64 -14.55
N GLN A 41 18.35 15.69 -13.79
CA GLN A 41 18.06 15.79 -12.37
C GLN A 41 16.57 15.56 -12.02
N PRO A 42 15.57 16.18 -12.70
CA PRO A 42 14.17 15.95 -12.36
C PRO A 42 13.74 14.49 -12.46
N ALA A 43 14.32 13.73 -13.40
CA ALA A 43 14.01 12.32 -13.56
C ALA A 43 14.64 11.47 -12.45
N LEU A 44 15.80 11.87 -11.92
CA LEU A 44 16.44 11.22 -10.78
C LEU A 44 15.69 11.55 -9.49
N ASP A 45 15.34 12.82 -9.28
CA ASP A 45 14.58 13.28 -8.12
C ASP A 45 13.21 12.58 -8.02
N ALA A 46 12.50 12.46 -9.15
CA ALA A 46 11.21 11.77 -9.20
C ALA A 46 11.31 10.27 -8.82
N ARG A 47 12.45 9.63 -9.09
CA ARG A 47 12.68 8.23 -8.68
C ARG A 47 12.94 8.15 -7.19
N GLN A 48 13.81 9.01 -6.67
CA GLN A 48 14.05 9.09 -5.23
C GLN A 48 12.74 9.35 -4.47
N GLN A 49 11.89 10.24 -4.98
CA GLN A 49 10.59 10.52 -4.37
C GLN A 49 9.66 9.30 -4.38
N LEU A 50 9.71 8.45 -5.42
CA LEU A 50 8.92 7.22 -5.45
C LEU A 50 9.41 6.23 -4.39
N ASP A 51 10.74 6.04 -4.28
CA ASP A 51 11.33 5.17 -3.26
C ASP A 51 10.94 5.65 -1.85
N ASP A 52 11.04 6.96 -1.59
CA ASP A 52 10.63 7.56 -0.31
C ASP A 52 9.14 7.34 -0.01
N LEU A 53 8.27 7.43 -1.02
CA LEU A 53 6.83 7.21 -0.87
C LEU A 53 6.49 5.73 -0.64
N GLU A 54 7.24 4.81 -1.24
CA GLU A 54 7.08 3.37 -1.01
C GLU A 54 7.45 3.00 0.43
N ASP A 55 8.53 3.60 0.95
CA ASP A 55 8.94 3.45 2.35
C ASP A 55 7.88 4.02 3.31
N GLN A 56 7.41 5.24 3.05
CA GLN A 56 6.34 5.87 3.84
C GLN A 56 5.05 5.04 3.82
N ARG A 57 4.69 4.48 2.66
CA ARG A 57 3.53 3.59 2.52
C ARG A 57 3.70 2.35 3.39
N THR A 58 4.88 1.75 3.39
CA THR A 58 5.18 0.56 4.19
C THR A 58 5.08 0.85 5.68
N GLN A 59 5.62 1.98 6.13
CA GLN A 59 5.51 2.44 7.52
C GLN A 59 4.05 2.71 7.93
N ALA A 60 3.27 3.34 7.06
CA ALA A 60 1.86 3.62 7.30
C ALA A 60 1.04 2.32 7.41
N LEU A 61 1.33 1.32 6.57
CA LEU A 61 0.71 -0.01 6.66
C LEU A 61 1.03 -0.69 7.98
N ALA A 62 2.30 -0.72 8.39
CA ALA A 62 2.70 -1.32 9.67
C ALA A 62 2.03 -0.63 10.88
N THR A 63 1.91 0.71 10.81
CA THR A 63 1.22 1.51 11.84
C THR A 63 -0.26 1.16 11.90
N ARG A 64 -0.94 1.08 10.74
CA ARG A 64 -2.34 0.69 10.67
C ARG A 64 -2.53 -0.71 11.23
N ASP A 65 -1.75 -1.69 10.78
CA ASP A 65 -1.92 -3.09 11.17
C ASP A 65 -1.73 -3.26 12.68
N SER A 66 -0.75 -2.56 13.27
CA SER A 66 -0.56 -2.55 14.73
C SER A 66 -1.72 -1.91 15.48
N ALA A 67 -2.31 -0.84 14.94
CA ALA A 67 -3.46 -0.17 15.55
C ALA A 67 -4.73 -1.03 15.45
N ASP A 68 -4.93 -1.71 14.33
CA ASP A 68 -6.05 -2.63 14.11
C ASP A 68 -5.95 -3.83 15.05
N GLU A 69 -4.76 -4.42 15.22
CA GLU A 69 -4.54 -5.52 16.17
C GLU A 69 -4.87 -5.08 17.61
N ALA A 70 -4.36 -3.93 18.05
CA ALA A 70 -4.65 -3.39 19.37
C ALA A 70 -6.14 -3.05 19.58
N PHE A 71 -6.86 -2.66 18.52
CA PHE A 71 -8.30 -2.48 18.56
C PHE A 71 -9.03 -3.82 18.66
N LEU A 72 -8.65 -4.82 17.85
CA LEU A 72 -9.28 -6.13 17.83
C LEU A 72 -9.14 -6.86 19.17
N ASP A 73 -8.01 -6.71 19.85
CA ASP A 73 -7.81 -7.23 21.21
C ASP A 73 -8.86 -6.66 22.19
N LYS A 74 -9.09 -5.35 22.13
CA LYS A 74 -10.11 -4.68 22.96
C LYS A 74 -11.52 -5.06 22.53
N ALA A 75 -11.78 -5.14 21.23
CA ALA A 75 -13.07 -5.53 20.70
C ALA A 75 -13.44 -6.94 21.16
N GLN A 76 -12.48 -7.87 21.21
CA GLN A 76 -12.71 -9.22 21.71
C GLN A 76 -13.12 -9.23 23.20
N LEU A 77 -12.53 -8.36 24.02
CA LEU A 77 -12.95 -8.22 25.43
C LEU A 77 -14.39 -7.73 25.54
N VAL A 78 -14.79 -6.74 24.73
CA VAL A 78 -16.17 -6.25 24.68
C VAL A 78 -17.13 -7.36 24.26
N VAL A 79 -16.78 -8.11 23.22
CA VAL A 79 -17.60 -9.23 22.73
C VAL A 79 -17.75 -10.33 23.78
N ASN A 80 -16.68 -10.65 24.51
CA ASN A 80 -16.75 -11.58 25.63
C ASN A 80 -17.67 -11.06 26.75
N GLY A 81 -17.67 -9.76 27.01
CA GLY A 81 -18.60 -9.10 27.92
C GLY A 81 -20.06 -9.26 27.47
N VAL A 82 -20.36 -8.96 26.19
CA VAL A 82 -21.71 -9.15 25.60
C VAL A 82 -22.17 -10.60 25.71
N LEU A 83 -21.28 -11.57 25.52
CA LEU A 83 -21.60 -13.00 25.66
C LEU A 83 -21.90 -13.42 27.10
N ALA A 84 -21.25 -12.77 28.08
CA ALA A 84 -21.39 -13.08 29.50
C ALA A 84 -22.50 -12.27 30.20
N ASP A 85 -23.03 -11.24 29.54
CA ASP A 85 -24.03 -10.35 30.11
C ASP A 85 -25.41 -11.06 30.21
N PRO A 86 -26.11 -10.99 31.36
CA PRO A 86 -27.42 -11.65 31.53
C PRO A 86 -28.57 -11.06 30.71
N THR A 87 -28.45 -9.81 30.25
CA THR A 87 -29.46 -9.09 29.45
C THR A 87 -29.17 -9.17 27.96
N GLU A 88 -27.89 -9.30 27.60
CA GLU A 88 -27.43 -9.62 26.25
C GLU A 88 -27.07 -11.12 26.14
N GLY A 89 -26.26 -11.51 25.15
CA GLY A 89 -25.79 -12.89 25.02
C GLY A 89 -25.60 -13.34 23.57
N ASP A 90 -25.29 -14.63 23.40
CA ASP A 90 -24.96 -15.26 22.11
C ASP A 90 -26.09 -15.30 21.07
N ASN A 91 -27.31 -14.89 21.45
CA ASN A 91 -28.47 -14.74 20.57
C ASN A 91 -29.01 -13.31 20.46
N SER A 92 -28.30 -12.34 21.04
CA SER A 92 -28.81 -10.97 21.10
C SER A 92 -28.69 -10.23 19.75
N ALA A 93 -29.50 -9.19 19.60
CA ALA A 93 -29.45 -8.34 18.41
C ALA A 93 -28.16 -7.53 18.32
N LEU A 94 -27.59 -7.17 19.47
CA LEU A 94 -26.31 -6.48 19.54
C LEU A 94 -25.16 -7.37 19.02
N TYR A 95 -25.14 -8.65 19.39
CA TYR A 95 -24.12 -9.59 18.93
C TYR A 95 -24.16 -9.78 17.39
N GLU A 96 -25.36 -9.85 16.79
CA GLU A 96 -25.51 -9.88 15.33
C GLU A 96 -25.09 -8.57 14.67
N ALA A 97 -25.47 -7.43 15.24
CA ALA A 97 -25.12 -6.11 14.70
C ALA A 97 -23.60 -5.85 14.72
N MET A 98 -22.87 -6.47 15.66
CA MET A 98 -21.40 -6.48 15.67
C MET A 98 -20.77 -7.38 14.59
N GLY A 99 -21.58 -8.07 13.79
CA GLY A 99 -21.14 -8.93 12.68
C GLY A 99 -20.98 -10.41 13.04
N TYR A 100 -21.30 -10.81 14.28
CA TYR A 100 -21.21 -12.20 14.69
C TYR A 100 -22.49 -12.98 14.39
N THR A 101 -22.38 -14.27 14.09
CA THR A 101 -23.56 -15.11 13.91
C THR A 101 -24.12 -15.57 15.25
N ARG A 102 -25.41 -15.32 15.51
CA ARG A 102 -26.14 -15.80 16.69
C ARG A 102 -26.15 -17.32 16.78
N LYS A 103 -26.19 -17.89 17.99
CA LYS A 103 -26.17 -19.34 18.20
C LYS A 103 -27.37 -20.06 17.59
N SER A 104 -28.56 -19.44 17.62
CA SER A 104 -29.77 -19.94 16.95
C SER A 104 -29.57 -20.12 15.46
N ASP A 105 -28.81 -19.21 14.84
CA ASP A 105 -28.66 -19.15 13.39
C ASP A 105 -27.56 -20.10 12.90
N ARG A 106 -26.51 -20.33 13.72
CA ARG A 106 -25.44 -21.29 13.43
C ARG A 106 -25.93 -22.73 13.25
N LYS A 107 -26.98 -23.13 13.98
CA LYS A 107 -27.57 -24.48 13.86
C LYS A 107 -28.62 -24.60 12.76
N SER A 108 -29.11 -23.47 12.25
CA SER A 108 -30.30 -23.48 11.39
C SER A 108 -30.04 -23.98 9.97
N GLY A 109 -28.77 -24.09 9.54
CA GLY A 109 -28.43 -24.41 8.14
C GLY A 109 -29.04 -23.42 7.13
N LEU A 110 -29.65 -22.32 7.58
CA LEU A 110 -30.30 -21.34 6.71
C LEU A 110 -29.22 -20.52 6.02
N THR A 111 -28.87 -20.97 4.81
CA THR A 111 -28.32 -20.07 3.80
C THR A 111 -29.45 -19.16 3.33
N ARG A 112 -29.53 -17.93 3.87
CA ARG A 112 -30.38 -16.89 3.28
C ARG A 112 -29.68 -16.43 1.99
N LYS A 113 -30.07 -17.00 0.85
CA LYS A 113 -29.68 -16.45 -0.46
C LYS A 113 -30.20 -15.02 -0.53
N SER A 114 -29.30 -14.05 -0.62
CA SER A 114 -29.68 -12.66 -0.89
C SER A 114 -30.36 -12.62 -2.25
N ASN A 115 -31.69 -12.46 -2.27
CA ASN A 115 -32.41 -12.04 -3.46
C ASN A 115 -32.00 -10.60 -3.77
N LYS A 116 -30.90 -10.43 -4.50
CA LYS A 116 -30.67 -9.18 -5.22
C LYS A 116 -31.61 -9.23 -6.44
N PRO A 117 -32.61 -8.34 -6.56
CA PRO A 117 -33.39 -8.29 -7.78
C PRO A 117 -32.44 -7.91 -8.94
N PRO A 118 -32.61 -8.49 -10.14
CA PRO A 118 -31.81 -8.11 -11.29
C PRO A 118 -32.09 -6.63 -11.55
N THR A 119 -31.03 -5.82 -11.51
CA THR A 119 -31.11 -4.43 -11.93
C THR A 119 -31.19 -4.43 -13.46
N PRO A 120 -32.10 -3.66 -14.08
CA PRO A 120 -32.24 -3.59 -15.53
C PRO A 120 -31.00 -3.06 -16.23
#